data_AF-A0A8D2LVS1-F1
#
_entry.id   AF-A0A8D2LVS1-F1
#
_cell.length_a   1.000
_cell.length_b   1.000
_cell.length_c   1.000
_cell.angle_alpha   90.00
_cell.angle_beta   90.00
_cell.angle_gamma   90.00
#
_symmetry.space_group_name_H-M   'P 1'
#
loop_
_entity.id
_entity.type
_entity.pdbx_description
1 polymer ?
#
loop_
_entity_poly.entity_id
_entity_poly.type
_entity_poly.pdbx_seq_one_letter_code
_entity_poly.pdbx_strand_id
1 'polypeptide(L)'
;GWTFVAPVLSPRPVTGVLVCRVKACLQTGAREQEEKYEIDCGSRRGRLNKEQLLPKLFDGCYFYFLGTFKEPNKEKLKELVKTGGGQILMRKPKPDNDVTQTVNTVAYHAEITSDQSFCTQYIVYDASSSYHPEKVRQGKVWEVSSKWLIDCVMSFQLLPVEE
;
A
#
# COMPACT_ATOMS: atom_id res chain seq x y z
N GLY A 1 -37.43 29.77 12.73
CA GLY A 1 -37.10 28.51 12.06
C GLY A 1 -35.64 28.54 11.74
N TRP A 2 -34.84 27.63 12.31
CA TRP A 2 -33.40 27.59 12.11
C TRP A 2 -33.10 26.63 10.96
N THR A 3 -32.70 27.18 9.81
CA THR A 3 -32.20 26.42 8.67
C THR A 3 -30.75 26.00 8.97
N PHE A 4 -30.55 24.73 9.26
CA PHE A 4 -29.21 24.12 9.31
C PHE A 4 -28.65 24.03 7.89
N VAL A 5 -27.58 24.76 7.63
CA VAL A 5 -26.81 24.65 6.38
C VAL A 5 -25.84 23.47 6.57
N ALA A 6 -26.09 22.36 5.89
CA ALA A 6 -25.18 21.22 5.88
C ALA A 6 -23.91 21.58 5.09
N PRO A 7 -22.69 21.43 5.64
CA PRO A 7 -21.48 21.58 4.86
C PRO A 7 -21.30 20.36 3.95
N VAL A 8 -20.97 20.67 2.69
CA VAL A 8 -20.66 19.74 1.60
C VAL A 8 -19.70 18.63 2.04
N LEU A 9 -20.16 17.39 1.92
CA LEU A 9 -19.36 16.19 2.16
C LEU A 9 -18.37 15.97 1.01
N SER A 10 -17.09 16.25 1.27
CA SER A 10 -15.98 15.72 0.47
C SER A 10 -15.85 14.20 0.74
N PRO A 11 -15.70 13.35 -0.30
CA PRO A 11 -15.52 11.92 -0.11
C PRO A 11 -14.10 11.68 0.42
N ARG A 12 -13.96 11.51 1.75
CA ARG A 12 -12.72 11.02 2.36
C ARG A 12 -12.68 9.49 2.23
N PRO A 13 -11.55 8.90 1.81
CA PRO A 13 -11.42 7.45 1.75
C PRO A 13 -11.59 6.89 3.16
N VAL A 14 -12.46 5.89 3.25
CA VAL A 14 -12.97 5.30 4.49
C VAL A 14 -11.83 4.59 5.20
N THR A 15 -11.23 5.23 6.21
CA THR A 15 -10.49 4.56 7.26
C THR A 15 -11.49 3.77 8.10
N GLY A 16 -11.15 2.52 8.46
CA GLY A 16 -12.06 1.60 9.15
C GLY A 16 -12.77 2.27 10.33
N VAL A 17 -14.06 2.59 10.14
CA VAL A 17 -14.86 3.22 11.18
C VAL A 17 -15.17 2.17 12.23
N LEU A 18 -14.59 2.32 13.41
CA LEU A 18 -14.84 1.44 14.54
C LEU A 18 -16.32 1.54 14.93
N VAL A 19 -17.02 0.39 15.02
CA VAL A 19 -18.42 0.30 15.51
C VAL A 19 -18.59 1.03 16.85
N CYS A 20 -17.55 1.09 17.68
CA CYS A 20 -17.56 1.82 18.95
C CYS A 20 -17.63 3.35 18.78
N ARG A 21 -17.08 3.92 17.71
CA ARG A 21 -17.20 5.36 17.41
C ARG A 21 -18.64 5.71 17.04
N VAL A 22 -19.28 4.88 16.21
CA VAL A 22 -20.69 5.09 15.83
C VAL A 22 -21.56 5.07 17.08
N LYS A 23 -21.34 4.10 17.98
CA LYS A 23 -22.02 4.05 19.28
C LYS A 23 -21.76 5.29 20.14
N ALA A 24 -20.51 5.75 20.22
CA ALA A 24 -20.15 6.94 20.99
C ALA A 24 -20.81 8.22 20.43
N CYS A 25 -20.79 8.43 19.11
CA CYS A 25 -21.44 9.58 18.47
C CYS A 25 -22.96 9.57 18.69
N LEU A 26 -23.59 8.38 18.66
CA LEU A 26 -25.02 8.23 18.94
C LEU A 26 -25.37 8.52 20.40
N GLN A 27 -24.46 8.22 21.34
CA GLN A 27 -24.66 8.46 22.77
C GLN A 27 -24.39 9.92 23.15
N THR A 28 -23.38 10.57 22.57
CA THR A 28 -23.02 11.96 22.88
C THR A 28 -23.81 12.98 22.07
N GLY A 29 -24.49 12.55 21.00
CA GLY A 29 -25.21 13.43 20.08
C GLY A 29 -24.29 14.37 19.29
N ALA A 30 -22.97 14.12 19.33
CA ALA A 30 -21.94 14.93 18.72
C ALA A 30 -20.98 14.06 17.91
N ARG A 31 -20.27 14.68 16.96
CA ARG A 31 -19.26 13.98 16.15
C ARG A 31 -17.98 13.83 16.97
N GLU A 32 -17.74 12.62 17.47
CA GLU A 32 -16.51 12.26 18.18
C GLU A 32 -15.27 12.27 17.26
N GLN A 33 -14.13 12.67 17.85
CA GLN A 33 -12.81 12.65 17.22
C GLN A 33 -12.42 11.22 16.81
N GLU A 34 -11.92 11.06 15.58
CA GLU A 34 -11.67 9.76 14.94
C GLU A 34 -10.43 9.07 15.54
N GLU A 35 -9.46 9.87 15.96
CA GLU A 35 -8.16 9.47 16.46
C GLU A 35 -8.24 8.65 17.75
N LYS A 36 -9.28 8.88 18.57
CA LYS A 36 -9.51 8.17 19.83
C LYS A 36 -9.92 6.70 19.62
N TYR A 37 -10.37 6.36 18.42
CA TYR A 37 -10.90 5.05 18.07
C TYR A 37 -10.14 4.43 16.90
N GLU A 38 -8.86 4.76 16.72
CA GLU A 38 -8.02 4.23 15.65
C GLU A 38 -7.46 2.86 16.08
N ILE A 39 -7.78 1.79 15.34
CA ILE A 39 -7.52 0.38 15.74
C ILE A 39 -6.04 0.00 15.61
N ASP A 40 -5.35 0.55 14.61
CA ASP A 40 -4.04 0.05 14.22
C ASP A 40 -3.02 1.16 13.89
N CYS A 41 -1.77 0.86 14.20
CA CYS A 41 -0.60 1.70 13.97
C CYS A 41 -0.38 2.03 12.48
N GLY A 42 -0.72 1.14 11.55
CA GLY A 42 -0.65 1.41 10.11
C GLY A 42 -1.69 2.44 9.66
N SER A 43 -2.94 2.31 10.13
CA SER A 43 -4.01 3.28 9.82
C SER A 43 -3.65 4.70 10.28
N ARG A 44 -3.12 4.83 11.50
CA ARG A 44 -2.65 6.10 12.04
C ARG A 44 -1.51 6.71 11.22
N ARG A 45 -0.52 5.90 10.85
CA ARG A 45 0.60 6.35 10.01
C ARG A 45 0.14 6.82 8.65
N GLY A 46 -0.75 6.07 8.00
CA GLY A 46 -1.32 6.45 6.70
C GLY A 46 -2.09 7.77 6.76
N ARG A 47 -2.86 7.99 7.82
CA ARG A 47 -3.58 9.24 8.05
C ARG A 47 -2.62 10.41 8.23
N LEU A 48 -1.65 10.30 9.15
CA LEU A 48 -0.67 11.35 9.42
C LEU A 48 0.19 11.68 8.18
N ASN A 49 0.60 10.67 7.41
CA ASN A 49 1.33 10.84 6.16
C ASN A 49 0.55 11.71 5.17
N LYS A 50 -0.76 11.45 5.05
CA LYS A 50 -1.63 12.22 4.16
C LYS A 50 -1.87 13.65 4.67
N GLU A 51 -2.04 13.84 5.98
CA GLU A 51 -2.20 15.17 6.60
C GLU A 51 -0.95 16.04 6.35
N GLN A 52 0.23 15.42 6.32
CA GLN A 52 1.49 16.08 6.00
C GLN A 52 1.76 16.21 4.49
N LEU A 53 0.82 15.77 3.63
CA LEU A 53 0.94 15.79 2.17
C LEU A 53 2.17 15.03 1.64
N LEU A 54 2.60 13.99 2.35
CA LEU A 54 3.74 13.16 1.96
C LEU A 54 3.37 12.17 0.84
N PRO A 55 4.38 11.65 0.10
CA PRO A 55 4.16 10.63 -0.92
C PRO A 55 3.40 9.41 -0.40
N LYS A 56 2.68 8.75 -1.29
CA LYS A 56 1.93 7.53 -0.95
C LYS A 56 2.89 6.35 -0.74
N LEU A 57 2.40 5.30 -0.07
CA LEU A 57 3.20 4.16 0.38
C LEU A 57 4.11 3.54 -0.71
N PHE A 58 3.58 3.38 -1.92
CA PHE A 58 4.26 2.75 -3.05
C PHE A 58 4.69 3.76 -4.12
N ASP A 59 4.84 5.04 -3.75
CA ASP A 59 5.36 6.05 -4.66
C ASP A 59 6.79 5.67 -5.13
N GLY A 60 7.01 5.69 -6.44
CA GLY A 60 8.26 5.24 -7.05
C GLY A 60 8.41 3.72 -7.24
N CYS A 61 7.40 2.91 -6.83
CA CYS A 61 7.43 1.45 -6.94
C CYS A 61 6.63 0.92 -8.14
N TYR A 62 7.13 -0.18 -8.73
CA TYR A 62 6.55 -0.84 -9.89
C TYR A 62 6.25 -2.31 -9.59
N PHE A 63 5.07 -2.79 -10.01
CA PHE A 63 4.58 -4.12 -9.65
C PHE A 63 4.15 -4.91 -10.88
N TYR A 64 4.72 -6.09 -11.05
CA TYR A 64 4.26 -7.10 -12.02
C TYR A 64 3.63 -8.26 -11.27
N PHE A 65 2.39 -8.64 -11.61
CA PHE A 65 1.71 -9.75 -10.96
C PHE A 65 1.86 -11.03 -11.78
N LEU A 66 2.69 -11.96 -11.28
CA LEU A 66 3.02 -13.24 -11.90
C LEU A 66 1.90 -14.27 -11.66
N GLY A 67 1.42 -14.89 -12.73
CA GLY A 67 0.46 -15.99 -12.64
C GLY A 67 -0.95 -15.58 -12.22
N THR A 68 -1.64 -16.55 -11.61
CA THR A 68 -3.01 -16.47 -11.10
C THR A 68 -3.02 -16.29 -9.58
N PHE A 69 -4.05 -15.64 -9.05
CA PHE A 69 -4.20 -15.34 -7.63
C PHE A 69 -5.55 -15.85 -7.15
N LYS A 70 -5.55 -16.67 -6.10
CA LYS A 70 -6.79 -17.20 -5.50
C LYS A 70 -7.41 -16.18 -4.56
N GLU A 71 -6.77 -15.93 -3.43
CA GLU A 71 -7.27 -15.01 -2.41
C GLU A 71 -6.13 -14.20 -1.77
N PRO A 72 -6.22 -12.85 -1.75
CA PRO A 72 -7.17 -12.03 -2.52
C PRO A 72 -6.94 -12.14 -4.04
N ASN A 73 -7.98 -11.88 -4.82
CA ASN A 73 -7.87 -11.92 -6.29
C ASN A 73 -6.89 -10.85 -6.83
N LYS A 74 -6.43 -11.08 -8.06
CA LYS A 74 -5.41 -10.24 -8.71
C LYS A 74 -5.85 -8.78 -8.86
N GLU A 75 -7.12 -8.56 -9.14
CA GLU A 75 -7.70 -7.23 -9.38
C GLU A 75 -7.71 -6.39 -8.10
N LYS A 76 -8.08 -6.97 -6.96
CA LYS A 76 -8.02 -6.31 -5.65
C LYS A 76 -6.58 -5.92 -5.29
N LEU A 77 -5.62 -6.82 -5.51
CA LEU A 77 -4.22 -6.51 -5.25
C LEU A 77 -3.69 -5.36 -6.13
N LYS A 78 -4.08 -5.33 -7.42
CA LYS A 78 -3.75 -4.22 -8.32
C LYS A 78 -4.38 -2.91 -7.85
N GLU A 79 -5.62 -2.95 -7.35
CA GLU A 79 -6.29 -1.77 -6.80
C GLU A 79 -5.59 -1.22 -5.55
N LEU A 80 -5.11 -2.09 -4.66
CA LEU A 80 -4.30 -1.71 -3.50
C LEU A 80 -3.02 -0.98 -3.93
N VAL A 81 -2.29 -1.55 -4.88
CA VAL A 81 -1.06 -0.94 -5.42
C VAL A 81 -1.35 0.43 -6.01
N LYS A 82 -2.36 0.55 -6.89
CA LYS A 82 -2.73 1.83 -7.52
C LYS A 82 -3.14 2.88 -6.48
N THR A 83 -3.93 2.48 -5.50
CA THR A 83 -4.39 3.37 -4.42
C THR A 83 -3.21 3.89 -3.60
N GLY A 84 -2.26 2.99 -3.31
CA GLY A 84 -0.99 3.28 -2.64
C GLY A 84 0.05 4.02 -3.48
N GLY A 85 -0.24 4.37 -4.74
CA GLY A 85 0.66 5.16 -5.60
C GLY A 85 1.63 4.35 -6.46
N GLY A 86 1.58 3.03 -6.40
CA GLY A 86 2.44 2.16 -7.21
C GLY A 86 1.93 1.98 -8.64
N GLN A 87 2.83 1.61 -9.55
CA GLN A 87 2.53 1.41 -10.96
C GLN A 87 2.44 -0.08 -11.31
N ILE A 88 1.48 -0.46 -12.16
CA ILE A 88 1.32 -1.85 -12.61
C ILE A 88 2.05 -2.04 -13.94
N LEU A 89 3.00 -2.98 -13.96
CA LEU A 89 3.70 -3.40 -15.16
C LEU A 89 2.86 -4.41 -15.94
N MET A 90 2.74 -4.19 -17.25
CA MET A 90 2.02 -5.09 -18.16
C MET A 90 2.88 -6.27 -18.64
N ARG A 91 4.21 -6.13 -18.57
CA ARG A 91 5.19 -7.14 -18.98
C ARG A 91 6.12 -7.46 -17.82
N LYS A 92 6.58 -8.71 -17.73
CA LYS A 92 7.56 -9.12 -16.70
C LYS A 92 8.83 -8.25 -16.87
N PRO A 93 9.29 -7.55 -15.82
CA PRO A 93 10.54 -6.82 -15.88
C PRO A 93 11.68 -7.81 -16.12
N LYS A 94 12.55 -7.45 -17.06
CA LYS A 94 13.74 -8.23 -17.40
C LYS A 94 14.92 -7.63 -16.65
N PRO A 95 15.63 -8.39 -15.81
CA PRO A 95 16.74 -7.84 -15.02
C PRO A 95 17.93 -7.39 -15.89
N ASP A 96 18.04 -7.89 -17.11
CA ASP A 96 19.10 -7.63 -18.10
C ASP A 96 18.76 -6.52 -19.11
N ASN A 97 17.62 -5.85 -18.98
CA ASN A 97 17.18 -4.84 -19.95
C ASN A 97 17.57 -3.42 -19.50
N ASP A 98 18.17 -2.63 -20.41
CA ASP A 98 18.54 -1.24 -20.14
C ASP A 98 17.37 -0.39 -19.62
N VAL A 99 16.14 -0.68 -20.05
CA VAL A 99 14.95 0.06 -19.59
C VAL A 99 14.64 -0.19 -18.11
N THR A 100 14.85 -1.40 -17.59
CA THR A 100 14.62 -1.70 -16.16
C THR A 100 15.79 -1.23 -15.31
N GLN A 101 16.99 -1.16 -15.89
CA GLN A 101 18.21 -0.67 -15.24
C GLN A 101 18.31 0.87 -15.21
N THR A 102 17.71 1.57 -16.17
CA THR A 102 17.67 3.05 -16.24
C THR A 102 16.57 3.69 -15.41
N VAL A 103 15.68 2.90 -14.80
CA VAL A 103 14.72 3.40 -13.81
C VAL A 103 15.50 3.92 -12.60
N ASN A 104 15.52 5.24 -12.45
CA ASN A 104 16.14 5.98 -11.33
C ASN A 104 15.09 6.53 -10.37
N THR A 105 14.00 5.80 -10.18
CA THR A 105 12.99 6.15 -9.17
C THR A 105 13.45 5.70 -7.80
N VAL A 106 13.22 6.54 -6.80
CA VAL A 106 13.48 6.21 -5.40
C VAL A 106 12.16 5.93 -4.71
N ALA A 107 12.10 4.87 -3.90
CA ALA A 107 10.94 4.59 -3.08
C ALA A 107 11.00 5.43 -1.79
N TYR A 108 10.11 6.42 -1.65
CA TYR A 108 10.12 7.36 -0.51
C TYR A 108 10.02 6.66 0.86
N HIS A 109 9.23 5.59 0.92
CA HIS A 109 8.98 4.82 2.15
C HIS A 109 9.99 3.69 2.38
N ALA A 110 11.00 3.54 1.51
CA ALA A 110 12.09 2.61 1.76
C ALA A 110 13.05 3.19 2.80
N GLU A 111 13.62 2.31 3.62
CA GLU A 111 14.76 2.67 4.46
C GLU A 111 15.93 3.14 3.57
N ILE A 112 16.58 4.24 3.93
CA ILE A 112 17.60 4.89 3.08
C ILE A 112 18.80 3.96 2.81
N THR A 113 19.11 3.09 3.78
CA THR A 113 20.19 2.12 3.68
C THR A 113 19.78 0.81 3.01
N SER A 114 18.49 0.62 2.70
CA SER A 114 17.98 -0.58 2.04
C SER A 114 18.16 -0.50 0.53
N ASP A 115 18.49 -1.64 -0.08
CA ASP A 115 18.51 -1.80 -1.54
C ASP A 115 17.15 -1.48 -2.18
N GLN A 116 16.04 -1.60 -1.43
CA GLN A 116 14.69 -1.25 -1.89
C GLN A 116 14.53 0.25 -2.19
N SER A 117 15.42 1.11 -1.69
CA SER A 117 15.40 2.55 -2.00
C SER A 117 15.66 2.81 -3.48
N PHE A 118 16.47 1.99 -4.15
CA PHE A 118 16.81 2.12 -5.59
C PHE A 118 16.40 0.90 -6.44
N CYS A 119 16.09 -0.23 -5.81
CA CYS A 119 15.54 -1.42 -6.46
C CYS A 119 14.02 -1.44 -6.24
N THR A 120 13.26 -0.69 -7.03
CA THR A 120 11.83 -0.42 -6.77
C THR A 120 10.86 -1.27 -7.61
N GLN A 121 11.36 -2.31 -8.28
CA GLN A 121 10.55 -3.21 -9.11
C GLN A 121 10.26 -4.53 -8.37
N TYR A 122 8.99 -4.92 -8.32
CA TYR A 122 8.50 -6.08 -7.61
C TYR A 122 7.71 -7.01 -8.54
N ILE A 123 8.11 -8.27 -8.61
CA ILE A 123 7.34 -9.36 -9.16
C ILE A 123 6.57 -9.98 -8.00
N VAL A 124 5.25 -9.81 -8.00
CA VAL A 124 4.36 -10.36 -6.98
C VAL A 124 3.86 -11.72 -7.44
N TYR A 125 3.99 -12.75 -6.60
CA TYR A 125 3.41 -14.07 -6.80
C TYR A 125 2.38 -14.41 -5.71
N ASP A 126 1.46 -15.35 -5.96
CA ASP A 126 0.46 -15.76 -4.98
C ASP A 126 1.11 -16.55 -3.85
N ALA A 127 0.99 -16.07 -2.61
CA ALA A 127 1.51 -16.73 -1.41
C ALA A 127 0.90 -18.13 -1.18
N SER A 128 -0.29 -18.41 -1.74
CA SER A 128 -0.95 -19.72 -1.67
C SER A 128 -0.54 -20.69 -2.79
N SER A 129 0.30 -20.23 -3.72
CA SER A 129 0.82 -21.07 -4.80
C SER A 129 2.02 -21.90 -4.35
N SER A 130 2.33 -22.96 -5.10
CA SER A 130 3.56 -23.74 -4.89
C SER A 130 4.82 -23.06 -5.46
N TYR A 131 4.69 -21.84 -5.98
CA TYR A 131 5.82 -21.11 -6.56
C TYR A 131 6.76 -20.61 -5.47
N HIS A 132 8.04 -20.88 -5.65
CA HIS A 132 9.12 -20.37 -4.81
C HIS A 132 10.17 -19.76 -5.73
N PRO A 133 10.55 -18.49 -5.54
CA PRO A 133 11.60 -17.88 -6.34
C PRO A 133 12.95 -18.55 -6.05
N GLU A 134 13.75 -18.81 -7.10
CA GLU A 134 15.13 -19.30 -6.92
C GLU A 134 16.03 -18.24 -6.28
N LYS A 135 15.75 -16.97 -6.56
CA LYS A 135 16.42 -15.80 -5.99
C LYS A 135 15.38 -14.76 -5.65
N VAL A 136 15.44 -14.25 -4.43
CA VAL A 136 14.57 -13.17 -3.97
C VAL A 136 14.85 -11.86 -4.71
N ARG A 137 16.09 -11.66 -5.17
CA ARG A 137 16.48 -10.49 -5.95
C ARG A 137 17.37 -10.84 -7.14
N GLN A 138 17.09 -10.18 -8.26
CA GLN A 138 17.97 -10.18 -9.43
C GLN A 138 18.07 -8.76 -10.01
N GLY A 139 19.24 -8.13 -9.89
CA GLY A 139 19.43 -6.74 -10.28
C GLY A 139 18.56 -5.79 -9.44
N LYS A 140 17.73 -4.98 -10.11
CA LYS A 140 16.77 -4.04 -9.49
C LYS A 140 15.38 -4.64 -9.24
N VAL A 141 15.21 -5.94 -9.48
CA VAL A 141 13.91 -6.63 -9.44
C VAL A 141 13.86 -7.60 -8.26
N TRP A 142 12.83 -7.45 -7.43
CA TRP A 142 12.50 -8.34 -6.32
C TRP A 142 11.40 -9.32 -6.70
N GLU A 143 11.44 -10.54 -6.18
CA GLU A 143 10.32 -11.47 -6.21
C GLU A 143 9.72 -11.58 -4.81
N VAL A 144 8.45 -11.20 -4.66
CA VAL A 144 7.75 -11.08 -3.37
C VAL A 144 6.40 -11.78 -3.39
N SER A 145 5.96 -12.28 -2.23
CA SER A 145 4.64 -12.89 -2.11
C SER A 145 3.52 -11.82 -2.03
N SER A 146 2.29 -12.21 -2.39
CA SER A 146 1.10 -11.37 -2.18
C SER A 146 0.89 -11.01 -0.71
N LYS A 147 1.32 -11.89 0.20
CA LYS A 147 1.30 -11.64 1.65
C LYS A 147 2.15 -10.44 2.03
N TRP A 148 3.39 -10.34 1.52
CA TRP A 148 4.26 -9.19 1.79
C TRP A 148 3.61 -7.87 1.37
N LEU A 149 2.96 -7.84 0.20
CA LEU A 149 2.24 -6.65 -0.28
C LEU A 149 1.09 -6.25 0.66
N ILE A 150 0.33 -7.23 1.15
CA ILE A 150 -0.76 -6.99 2.11
C ILE A 150 -0.21 -6.47 3.43
N ASP A 151 0.85 -7.10 3.95
CA ASP A 151 1.46 -6.71 5.23
C ASP A 151 2.05 -5.28 5.16
N CYS A 152 2.60 -4.88 3.99
CA CYS A 152 3.02 -3.50 3.73
C CYS A 152 1.84 -2.51 3.84
N VAL A 153 0.71 -2.83 3.21
CA VAL A 153 -0.49 -1.99 3.25
C VAL A 153 -1.05 -1.91 4.68
N MET A 154 -1.16 -3.05 5.36
CA MET A 154 -1.70 -3.12 6.72
C MET A 154 -0.87 -2.30 7.70
N SER A 155 0.46 -2.35 7.57
CA SER A 155 1.36 -1.60 8.43
C SER A 155 1.65 -0.17 7.94
N PHE A 156 1.21 0.21 6.73
CA PHE A 156 1.63 1.45 6.08
C PHE A 156 3.16 1.64 6.09
N GLN A 157 3.89 0.58 5.71
CA GLN A 157 5.35 0.59 5.60
C GLN A 157 5.79 -0.23 4.39
N LEU A 158 6.87 0.19 3.74
CA LEU A 158 7.55 -0.66 2.76
C LEU A 158 8.44 -1.64 3.53
N LEU A 159 7.90 -2.82 3.83
CA LEU A 159 8.60 -3.81 4.64
C LEU A 159 9.85 -4.33 3.91
N PRO A 160 10.92 -4.68 4.65
CA PRO A 160 12.08 -5.34 4.06
C PRO A 160 11.66 -6.62 3.33
N VAL A 161 12.33 -6.92 2.23
CA VAL A 161 12.22 -8.25 1.60
C VAL A 161 13.30 -9.13 2.22
N GLU A 162 12.89 -10.23 2.85
CA GLU A 162 13.82 -11.20 3.42
C GLU A 162 14.50 -11.99 2.29
N GLU A 163 15.84 -11.92 2.22
CA GLU A 163 16.68 -12.64 1.24
C GLU A 163 16.92 -14.10 1.62
#